data_AF-A0A7J3FKJ7-F1
#
_entry.id   AF-A0A7J3FKJ7-F1
#
_cell.length_a   1.000
_cell.length_b   1.000
_cell.length_c   1.000
_cell.angle_alpha   90.00
_cell.angle_beta   90.00
_cell.angle_gamma   90.00
#
_symmetry.space_group_name_H-M   'P 1'
#
loop_
_entity.id
_entity.type
_entity.pdbx_description
1 polymer ?
#
loop_
_entity_poly.entity_id
_entity_poly.type
_entity_poly.pdbx_seq_one_letter_code
_entity_poly.pdbx_strand_id
1 'polypeptide(L)'
;MVMRALRLGQARIIEAVVASILIFIAFTAAFFMLFSSEKFFRQEAVDLNRLAYNVLHRLAESGVIDETIESSSSTTLFSALQSLLPPNIYFNLIIRDNSGQWTISNAPEEVFETSSEVASASITYTSRDGKIYYLCLSLTRAGLT
;
A
#
# COMPACT_ATOMS: atom_id res chain seq x y z
N MET A 1 -53.11 -10.35 -44.17
CA MET A 1 -52.40 -9.23 -43.48
C MET A 1 -52.09 -9.51 -42.00
N VAL A 2 -52.92 -10.32 -41.30
CA VAL A 2 -52.76 -10.67 -39.86
C VAL A 2 -51.48 -11.45 -39.53
N MET A 3 -51.00 -12.32 -40.43
CA MET A 3 -49.79 -13.16 -40.17
C MET A 3 -48.47 -12.38 -40.11
N ARG A 4 -48.38 -11.17 -40.70
CA ARG A 4 -47.17 -10.33 -40.65
C ARG A 4 -47.01 -9.60 -39.32
N ALA A 5 -48.11 -9.19 -38.68
CA ALA A 5 -48.09 -8.49 -37.39
C ALA A 5 -47.61 -9.38 -36.24
N LEU A 6 -47.98 -10.67 -36.25
CA LEU A 6 -47.54 -11.66 -35.26
C LEU A 6 -46.01 -11.88 -35.28
N ARG A 7 -45.39 -11.91 -36.47
CA ARG A 7 -43.94 -12.08 -36.61
C ARG A 7 -43.15 -10.86 -36.13
N LEU A 8 -43.69 -9.66 -36.31
CA LEU A 8 -43.10 -8.40 -35.83
C LEU A 8 -43.13 -8.30 -34.30
N GLY A 9 -44.21 -8.76 -33.67
CA GLY A 9 -44.32 -8.83 -32.20
C GLY A 9 -43.35 -9.83 -31.59
N GLN A 10 -43.22 -11.02 -32.19
CA GLN A 10 -42.24 -12.03 -31.76
C GLN A 10 -40.80 -11.54 -31.90
N ALA A 11 -40.48 -10.82 -32.97
CA ALA A 11 -39.16 -10.21 -33.16
C ALA A 11 -38.80 -9.22 -32.04
N ARG A 12 -39.75 -8.36 -31.64
CA ARG A 12 -39.55 -7.42 -30.52
C ARG A 12 -39.34 -8.11 -29.17
N ILE A 13 -40.02 -9.23 -28.93
CA ILE A 13 -39.83 -10.00 -27.70
C ILE A 13 -38.44 -10.63 -27.67
N ILE A 14 -38.00 -11.23 -28.77
CA ILE A 14 -36.67 -11.82 -28.88
C ILE A 14 -35.60 -10.73 -28.73
N GLU A 15 -35.79 -9.57 -29.36
CA GLU A 15 -34.89 -8.42 -29.23
C GLU A 15 -34.78 -7.94 -27.77
N ALA A 16 -35.90 -7.81 -27.06
CA ALA A 16 -35.90 -7.41 -25.65
C ALA A 16 -35.19 -8.45 -24.76
N VAL A 17 -35.36 -9.74 -25.03
CA VAL A 17 -34.66 -10.81 -24.30
C VAL A 17 -33.15 -10.76 -24.56
N VAL A 18 -32.73 -10.63 -25.82
CA VAL A 18 -31.31 -10.50 -26.18
C VAL A 18 -30.71 -9.24 -25.56
N ALA A 19 -31.41 -8.11 -25.61
CA ALA A 19 -30.97 -6.88 -24.96
C ALA A 19 -30.82 -7.06 -23.45
N SER A 20 -31.75 -7.73 -22.78
CA SER A 20 -31.67 -7.99 -21.33
C SER A 20 -30.44 -8.83 -20.96
N ILE A 21 -30.09 -9.83 -21.78
CA ILE A 21 -28.92 -10.67 -21.57
C ILE A 21 -27.64 -9.86 -21.78
N LEU A 22 -27.58 -9.06 -22.85
CA LEU A 22 -26.42 -8.21 -23.11
C LEU A 22 -26.21 -7.18 -22.00
N ILE A 23 -27.28 -6.56 -21.50
CA ILE A 23 -27.23 -5.64 -20.37
C ILE A 23 -26.72 -6.37 -19.11
N PHE A 24 -27.22 -7.58 -18.82
CA PHE A 24 -26.78 -8.36 -17.66
C PHE A 24 -25.29 -8.73 -17.74
N ILE A 25 -24.80 -9.15 -18.91
CA ILE A 25 -23.38 -9.46 -19.12
C ILE A 25 -22.53 -8.20 -18.98
N ALA A 26 -22.95 -7.08 -19.58
CA ALA A 26 -22.24 -5.81 -19.49
C ALA A 26 -22.14 -5.32 -18.03
N PHE A 27 -23.22 -5.40 -17.26
CA PHE A 27 -23.20 -5.07 -15.83
C PHE A 27 -22.31 -6.00 -15.04
N THR A 28 -22.36 -7.31 -15.30
CA THR A 28 -21.50 -8.29 -14.60
C THR A 28 -20.02 -8.03 -14.88
N ALA A 29 -19.66 -7.76 -16.13
CA ALA A 29 -18.28 -7.43 -16.52
C ALA A 29 -17.81 -6.11 -15.90
N ALA A 30 -18.64 -5.07 -15.93
CA ALA A 30 -18.34 -3.79 -15.30
C ALA A 30 -18.16 -3.95 -13.78
N PHE A 31 -19.03 -4.71 -13.12
CA PHE A 31 -18.93 -4.99 -11.69
C PHE A 31 -17.64 -5.78 -11.36
N PHE A 32 -17.31 -6.79 -12.17
CA PHE A 32 -16.07 -7.53 -11.99
C PHE A 32 -14.83 -6.62 -12.12
N MET A 33 -14.80 -5.73 -13.10
CA MET A 33 -13.69 -4.78 -13.27
C MET A 33 -13.58 -3.79 -12.10
N LEU A 34 -14.70 -3.22 -11.64
CA LEU A 34 -14.72 -2.27 -10.52
C LEU A 34 -14.26 -2.92 -9.20
N PHE A 35 -14.80 -4.10 -8.86
CA PHE A 35 -14.53 -4.74 -7.58
C PHE A 35 -13.23 -5.56 -7.55
N SER A 36 -12.73 -6.03 -8.70
CA SER A 36 -11.45 -6.74 -8.75
C SER A 36 -10.30 -5.80 -8.44
N SER A 37 -10.30 -4.59 -9.02
CA SER A 37 -9.22 -3.62 -8.83
C SER A 37 -9.02 -3.28 -7.34
N GLU A 38 -10.08 -2.84 -6.64
CA GLU A 38 -9.97 -2.42 -5.24
C GLU A 38 -9.45 -3.51 -4.28
N LYS A 39 -9.73 -4.78 -4.55
CA LYS A 39 -9.31 -5.88 -3.70
C LYS A 39 -7.81 -6.17 -3.82
N PHE A 40 -7.24 -6.08 -5.02
CA PHE A 40 -5.80 -6.27 -5.22
C PHE A 40 -5.00 -5.15 -4.57
N PHE A 41 -5.36 -3.87 -4.83
CA PHE A 41 -4.70 -2.71 -4.23
C PHE A 41 -4.80 -2.71 -2.69
N ARG A 42 -5.95 -3.08 -2.12
CA ARG A 42 -6.09 -3.19 -0.65
C ARG A 42 -5.25 -4.31 -0.06
N GLN A 43 -5.18 -5.46 -0.72
CA GLN A 43 -4.41 -6.59 -0.21
C GLN A 43 -2.90 -6.27 -0.22
N GLU A 44 -2.43 -5.63 -1.29
CA GLU A 44 -1.02 -5.26 -1.44
C GLU A 44 -0.60 -4.20 -0.40
N ALA A 45 -1.45 -3.19 -0.16
CA ALA A 45 -1.23 -2.22 0.92
C ALA A 45 -1.24 -2.87 2.33
N VAL A 46 -2.09 -3.88 2.55
CA VAL A 46 -2.11 -4.63 3.81
C VAL A 46 -0.82 -5.43 4.01
N ASP A 47 -0.32 -6.08 2.97
CA ASP A 47 0.92 -6.85 3.04
C ASP A 47 2.15 -5.95 3.24
N LEU A 48 2.16 -4.78 2.59
CA LEU A 48 3.21 -3.76 2.78
C LEU A 48 3.17 -3.16 4.20
N ASN A 49 1.98 -2.93 4.76
CA ASN A 49 1.82 -2.52 6.17
C ASN A 49 2.33 -3.59 7.14
N ARG A 50 2.02 -4.87 6.89
CA ARG A 50 2.56 -5.98 7.70
C ARG A 50 4.08 -6.04 7.63
N LEU A 51 4.66 -5.82 6.45
CA LEU A 51 6.10 -5.72 6.29
C LEU A 51 6.67 -4.56 7.12
N ALA A 52 6.08 -3.36 7.04
CA ALA A 52 6.52 -2.20 7.80
C ALA A 52 6.52 -2.46 9.32
N TYR A 53 5.46 -3.06 9.85
CA TYR A 53 5.39 -3.46 11.26
C TYR A 53 6.47 -4.49 11.63
N ASN A 54 6.66 -5.51 10.80
CA ASN A 54 7.67 -6.55 11.05
C ASN A 54 9.08 -5.98 11.06
N VAL A 55 9.38 -5.04 10.16
CA VAL A 55 10.68 -4.36 10.08
C VAL A 55 10.89 -3.47 11.31
N LEU A 56 9.89 -2.67 11.69
CA LEU A 56 9.96 -1.83 12.89
C LEU A 56 10.16 -2.68 14.16
N HIS A 57 9.46 -3.80 14.28
CA HIS A 57 9.61 -4.70 15.41
C HIS A 57 11.03 -5.31 15.48
N ARG A 58 11.56 -5.81 14.35
CA ARG A 58 12.93 -6.32 14.27
C ARG A 58 13.98 -5.26 14.56
N LEU A 59 13.74 -4.02 14.14
CA LEU A 59 14.64 -2.90 14.40
C LEU A 59 14.64 -2.51 15.89
N ALA A 60 13.49 -2.60 16.56
CA ALA A 60 13.38 -2.39 17.99
C ALA A 60 14.07 -3.51 18.79
N GLU A 61 13.94 -4.77 18.36
CA GLU A 61 14.60 -5.92 19.01
C GLU A 61 16.12 -5.93 18.81
N SER A 62 16.62 -5.45 17.66
CA SER A 62 18.06 -5.45 17.37
C SER A 62 18.85 -4.44 18.19
N GLY A 63 18.20 -3.45 18.81
CA GLY A 63 18.85 -2.40 19.58
C GLY A 63 19.64 -1.39 18.73
N VAL A 64 19.55 -1.47 17.39
CA VAL A 64 20.26 -0.57 16.46
C VAL A 64 19.81 0.88 16.63
N ILE A 65 18.58 1.09 17.11
CA ILE A 65 18.03 2.42 17.41
C ILE A 65 18.85 3.10 18.50
N ASP A 66 19.13 2.40 19.61
CA ASP A 66 19.97 2.91 20.70
C ASP A 66 21.36 3.28 20.18
N GLU A 67 21.98 2.38 19.41
CA GLU A 67 23.32 2.59 18.85
C GLU A 67 23.38 3.79 17.90
N THR A 68 22.32 4.02 17.12
CA THR A 68 22.21 5.16 16.19
C THR A 68 22.10 6.48 16.94
N ILE A 69 21.34 6.49 18.04
CA ILE A 69 21.17 7.67 18.88
C ILE A 69 22.48 8.00 19.61
N GLU A 70 23.14 6.99 20.18
CA GLU A 70 24.42 7.15 20.89
C GLU A 70 25.56 7.59 19.95
N SER A 71 25.66 6.96 18.78
CA SER A 71 26.73 7.24 17.81
C SER A 71 26.47 8.45 16.91
N SER A 72 25.24 8.99 16.92
CA SER A 72 24.77 10.01 15.96
C SER A 72 24.99 9.64 14.48
N SER A 73 25.17 8.35 14.18
CA SER A 73 25.49 7.86 12.85
C SER A 73 24.26 7.20 12.22
N SER A 74 23.58 7.89 11.31
CA SER A 74 22.42 7.37 10.58
C SER A 74 22.74 6.23 9.61
N THR A 75 24.03 5.96 9.36
CA THR A 75 24.50 4.97 8.38
C THR A 75 24.28 3.52 8.81
N THR A 76 24.40 3.23 10.11
CA THR A 76 24.14 1.90 10.70
C THR A 76 22.67 1.54 10.55
N LEU A 77 21.79 2.47 10.89
CA LEU A 77 20.34 2.31 10.76
C LEU A 77 19.92 2.17 9.30
N PHE A 78 20.48 3.00 8.40
CA PHE A 78 20.22 2.88 6.98
C PHE A 78 20.57 1.49 6.44
N SER A 79 21.75 0.98 6.80
CA SER A 79 22.22 -0.35 6.39
C SER A 79 21.35 -1.47 6.96
N ALA A 80 20.93 -1.34 8.23
CA ALA A 80 20.03 -2.29 8.87
C ALA A 80 18.68 -2.34 8.15
N LEU A 81 18.06 -1.19 7.87
CA LEU A 81 16.80 -1.10 7.10
C LEU A 81 16.95 -1.71 5.71
N GLN A 82 18.05 -1.40 5.02
CA GLN A 82 18.28 -1.93 3.68
C GLN A 82 18.48 -3.45 3.67
N SER A 83 19.03 -4.03 4.74
CA SER A 83 19.15 -5.49 4.89
C SER A 83 17.83 -6.19 5.27
N LEU A 84 16.94 -5.50 5.99
CA LEU A 84 15.66 -6.04 6.45
C LEU A 84 14.58 -5.97 5.37
N LEU A 85 14.72 -5.04 4.42
CA LEU A 85 13.76 -4.84 3.35
C LEU A 85 14.15 -5.63 2.10
N PRO A 86 13.17 -6.21 1.39
CA PRO A 86 13.36 -6.74 0.05
C PRO A 86 14.01 -5.71 -0.90
N PRO A 87 14.77 -6.18 -1.90
CA PRO A 87 15.20 -5.32 -2.99
C PRO A 87 13.95 -4.74 -3.70
N ASN A 88 14.05 -3.50 -4.20
CA ASN A 88 12.97 -2.78 -4.89
C ASN A 88 11.90 -2.12 -3.99
N ILE A 89 12.20 -1.87 -2.71
CA ILE A 89 11.35 -1.09 -1.81
C ILE A 89 12.06 0.21 -1.41
N TYR A 90 11.34 1.31 -1.59
CA TYR A 90 11.68 2.59 -1.02
C TYR A 90 11.14 2.70 0.39
N PHE A 91 11.94 3.27 1.27
CA PHE A 91 11.62 3.47 2.67
C PHE A 91 11.96 4.89 3.10
N ASN A 92 11.13 5.39 4.02
CA ASN A 92 11.36 6.62 4.76
C ASN A 92 11.04 6.35 6.22
N LEU A 93 12.07 6.35 7.06
CA LEU A 93 11.92 6.24 8.51
C LEU A 93 12.09 7.61 9.15
N ILE A 94 11.09 8.01 9.91
CA ILE A 94 11.11 9.21 10.74
C ILE A 94 11.16 8.77 12.20
N ILE A 95 12.18 9.24 12.93
CA ILE A 95 12.33 9.05 14.37
C ILE A 95 12.12 10.40 15.03
N ARG A 96 11.13 10.51 15.91
CA ARG A 96 10.82 11.74 16.63
C ARG A 96 10.97 11.53 18.13
N ASP A 97 11.67 12.46 18.75
CA ASP A 97 11.72 12.67 20.20
C ASP A 97 11.14 14.07 20.52
N ASN A 98 10.95 14.37 21.80
CA ASN A 98 10.70 15.70 22.31
C ASN A 98 11.80 16.71 21.93
N SER A 99 13.03 16.23 21.69
CA SER A 99 14.20 17.07 21.42
C SER A 99 14.43 17.34 19.92
N GLY A 100 13.82 16.56 19.01
CA GLY A 100 14.12 16.66 17.59
C GLY A 100 13.53 15.54 16.73
N GLN A 101 13.78 15.63 15.43
CA GLN A 101 13.35 14.67 14.42
C GLN A 101 14.53 14.26 13.56
N TRP A 102 14.70 12.95 13.37
CA TRP A 102 15.66 12.35 12.45
C TRP A 102 14.91 11.66 11.32
N THR A 103 15.33 11.91 10.08
CA THR A 103 14.73 11.31 8.89
C THR A 103 15.79 10.52 8.15
N ILE A 104 15.47 9.27 7.80
CA ILE A 104 16.35 8.35 7.09
C ILE A 104 15.55 7.76 5.93
N SER A 105 15.90 8.17 4.72
CA SER A 105 15.20 7.77 3.49
C SER A 105 16.19 7.26 2.45
N ASN A 106 15.78 6.29 1.64
CA ASN A 106 16.50 5.87 0.43
C ASN A 106 15.85 6.40 -0.87
N ALA A 107 14.82 7.24 -0.75
CA ALA A 107 14.07 7.77 -1.88
C ALA A 107 13.91 9.30 -1.81
N PRO A 108 13.78 9.97 -2.98
CA PRO A 108 13.36 11.37 -3.05
C PRO A 108 11.99 11.58 -2.41
N GLU A 109 11.76 12.75 -1.80
CA GLU A 109 10.50 13.08 -1.11
C GLU A 109 9.27 12.95 -2.04
N GLU A 110 9.43 13.26 -3.32
CA GLU A 110 8.40 13.23 -4.37
C GLU A 110 7.79 11.83 -4.59
N VAL A 111 8.53 10.76 -4.29
CA VAL A 111 8.09 9.38 -4.51
C VAL A 111 6.94 9.00 -3.58
N PHE A 112 6.94 9.52 -2.35
CA PHE A 112 5.88 9.23 -1.38
C PHE A 112 4.62 10.08 -1.60
N GLU A 113 4.74 11.22 -2.29
CA GLU A 113 3.58 12.06 -2.66
C GLU A 113 2.89 11.57 -3.94
N THR A 114 3.65 10.97 -4.86
CA THR A 114 3.15 10.53 -6.17
C THR A 114 2.68 9.08 -6.16
N SER A 115 3.17 8.24 -5.23
CA SER A 115 2.83 6.82 -5.19
C SER A 115 1.36 6.60 -4.80
N SER A 116 0.64 5.83 -5.62
CA SER A 116 -0.71 5.36 -5.32
C SER A 116 -0.74 4.36 -4.15
N GLU A 117 0.39 3.74 -3.84
CA GLU A 117 0.55 2.75 -2.77
C GLU A 117 1.64 3.19 -1.79
N VAL A 118 1.23 3.65 -0.61
CA VAL A 118 2.12 3.93 0.52
C VAL A 118 1.60 3.19 1.73
N ALA A 119 2.44 2.31 2.29
CA ALA A 119 2.19 1.74 3.61
C ALA A 119 2.93 2.57 4.65
N SER A 120 2.30 2.77 5.80
CA SER A 120 2.93 3.49 6.91
C SER A 120 2.61 2.77 8.21
N ALA A 121 3.65 2.44 8.96
CA ALA A 121 3.54 1.86 10.29
C ALA A 121 4.23 2.77 11.29
N SER A 122 3.67 2.87 12.48
CA SER A 122 4.28 3.62 13.56
C SER A 122 4.30 2.81 14.85
N ILE A 123 5.39 2.95 15.60
CA ILE A 123 5.56 2.35 16.92
C ILE A 123 6.18 3.36 17.88
N THR A 124 5.85 3.21 19.16
CA THR A 124 6.54 3.92 20.25
C THR A 124 7.61 3.00 20.80
N TYR A 125 8.85 3.47 20.79
CA TYR A 125 10.03 2.76 21.29
C TYR A 125 10.54 3.44 22.55
N THR A 126 10.85 2.66 23.57
CA THR A 126 11.50 3.17 24.79
C THR A 126 12.94 2.66 24.80
N SER A 127 13.89 3.58 24.73
CA SER A 127 15.31 3.28 24.81
C SER A 127 15.69 2.82 26.22
N ARG A 128 16.85 2.16 26.34
CA ARG A 128 17.40 1.73 27.63
C ARG A 128 17.62 2.86 28.62
N ASP A 129 17.87 4.07 28.13
CA ASP A 129 18.01 5.28 28.95
C ASP A 129 16.67 5.87 29.43
N GLY A 130 15.54 5.23 29.11
CA GLY A 130 14.20 5.69 29.49
C GLY A 130 13.64 6.80 28.61
N LYS A 131 14.30 7.13 27.50
CA LYS A 131 13.79 8.07 26.49
C LYS A 131 12.77 7.40 25.58
N ILE A 132 11.74 8.14 25.20
CA ILE A 132 10.65 7.64 24.35
C ILE A 132 10.78 8.23 22.96
N TYR A 133 10.80 7.36 21.96
CA TYR A 133 10.91 7.70 20.54
C TYR A 133 9.66 7.25 19.80
N TYR A 134 9.16 8.11 18.92
CA TYR A 134 8.10 7.77 17.97
C TYR A 134 8.74 7.46 16.63
N LEU A 135 8.64 6.21 16.20
CA LEU A 135 9.15 5.73 14.92
C LEU A 135 7.98 5.65 13.94
N CYS A 136 8.15 6.23 12.76
CA CYS A 136 7.20 6.15 11.66
C CYS A 136 7.95 5.67 10.41
N LEU A 137 7.64 4.46 9.94
CA LEU A 137 8.23 3.87 8.75
C LEU A 137 7.19 3.88 7.63
N SER A 138 7.49 4.61 6.57
CA SER A 138 6.71 4.60 5.33
C SER A 138 7.45 3.80 4.26
N LEU A 139 6.73 2.89 3.60
CA LEU A 139 7.23 2.03 2.53
C LEU A 139 6.43 2.23 1.24
N THR A 140 7.13 2.19 0.11
CA THR A 140 6.54 2.16 -1.24
C THR A 140 7.40 1.30 -2.17
N ARG A 141 6.83 0.74 -3.22
CA ARG A 141 7.57 -0.08 -4.20
C ARG A 141 8.23 0.80 -5.25
N ALA A 142 9.48 0.52 -5.58
CA ALA A 142 10.17 1.18 -6.67
C ALA A 142 9.60 0.67 -8.02
N GLY A 143 8.97 1.54 -8.80
CA GLY A 143 8.38 1.21 -10.11
C GLY A 143 6.89 1.48 -10.29
N LEU A 144 6.20 2.03 -9.28
CA LEU A 144 4.80 2.51 -9.39
C LEU A 144 4.74 4.05 -9.59
N THR A 145 5.70 4.62 -10.32
CA THR A 145 5.67 6.03 -10.77
C THR A 145 5.02 6.14 -12.13
#